data_AF-A0A965JYG4-F1
#
_entry.id   AF-A0A965JYG4-F1
#
_cell.length_a   1.000
_cell.length_b   1.000
_cell.length_c   1.000
_cell.angle_alpha   90.00
_cell.angle_beta   90.00
_cell.angle_gamma   90.00
#
_symmetry.space_group_name_H-M   'P 1'
#
loop_
_entity.id
_entity.type
_entity.pdbx_description
1 polymer ?
#
loop_
_entity_poly.entity_id
_entity_poly.type
_entity_poly.pdbx_seq_one_letter_code
_entity_poly.pdbx_strand_id
1 'polypeptide(L)'
;MKDLELNGFYILKNKISINDLEYLDNSIIDNLVNYSNVQSYINNNLIQIINKSLNWDIIYCKYRVSNNNNSSDASVLHRDFINYKDANNCLFTKHSCCPCYTIIIYLDNTTMELIQYSHLQPNMSISTAFKNFYKNKIHLNLEIGDILIINSSILHRGIFSNNKNNRKVIQIFDVFKNKIDFNKYSNLLIHIPTNFKEKSLLRKIIIETTKNKFITNLINFIVYFNAACGYNYNTYHNDKYYSSEGSQNRLIVIPNTFQEDNKYIICQNIISLINNNNNINYKLFKSFYIENILLIIIIIFIFYKLKY
;
A
#
# COMPACT_ATOMS: atom_id res chain seq x y z
N MET A 1 -16.95 13.57 2.02
CA MET A 1 -16.66 13.04 0.67
C MET A 1 -15.78 13.97 -0.16
N LYS A 2 -16.08 15.28 -0.23
CA LYS A 2 -15.20 16.29 -0.86
C LYS A 2 -13.74 16.20 -0.37
N ASP A 3 -13.54 15.94 0.92
CA ASP A 3 -12.20 15.81 1.49
C ASP A 3 -11.41 14.62 0.95
N LEU A 4 -12.04 13.46 0.71
CA LEU A 4 -11.35 12.29 0.17
C LEU A 4 -10.91 12.52 -1.28
N GLU A 5 -11.74 13.18 -2.08
CA GLU A 5 -11.44 13.49 -3.48
C GLU A 5 -10.37 14.57 -3.59
N LEU A 6 -10.46 15.60 -2.73
CA LEU A 6 -9.52 16.73 -2.72
C LEU A 6 -8.17 16.36 -2.10
N ASN A 7 -8.17 15.78 -0.91
CA ASN A 7 -6.96 15.52 -0.12
C ASN A 7 -6.37 14.13 -0.38
N GLY A 8 -7.16 13.21 -0.96
CA GLY A 8 -6.76 11.83 -1.22
C GLY A 8 -6.83 10.93 0.01
N PHE A 9 -7.34 11.43 1.14
CA PHE A 9 -7.58 10.63 2.35
C PHE A 9 -8.78 11.16 3.15
N TYR A 10 -9.32 10.31 4.01
CA TYR A 10 -10.38 10.63 4.95
C TYR A 10 -10.30 9.71 6.17
N ILE A 11 -10.57 10.24 7.37
CA ILE A 11 -10.54 9.46 8.61
C ILE A 11 -11.94 9.46 9.22
N LEU A 12 -12.47 8.27 9.43
CA LEU A 12 -13.65 8.08 10.26
C LEU A 12 -13.19 7.85 11.70
N LYS A 13 -13.32 8.89 12.53
CA LYS A 13 -12.84 8.87 13.92
C LYS A 13 -13.69 7.98 14.81
N ASN A 14 -13.01 7.14 15.61
CA ASN A 14 -13.59 6.30 16.66
C ASN A 14 -14.89 5.58 16.22
N LYS A 15 -14.81 4.83 15.12
CA LYS A 15 -15.97 4.11 14.55
C LYS A 15 -16.02 2.63 14.88
N ILE A 16 -14.92 2.04 15.31
CA ILE A 16 -14.87 0.65 15.71
C ILE A 16 -15.11 0.58 17.22
N SER A 17 -16.06 -0.27 17.65
CA SER A 17 -16.37 -0.42 19.07
C SER A 17 -15.27 -1.17 19.82
N ILE A 18 -15.21 -1.01 21.14
CA ILE A 18 -14.24 -1.72 21.98
C ILE A 18 -14.39 -3.25 21.83
N ASN A 19 -15.61 -3.76 21.81
CA ASN A 19 -15.88 -5.19 21.63
C ASN A 19 -15.37 -5.70 20.27
N ASP A 20 -15.54 -4.90 19.21
CA ASP A 20 -15.01 -5.24 17.88
C ASP A 20 -13.48 -5.21 17.85
N LEU A 21 -12.86 -4.24 18.54
CA LEU A 21 -11.41 -4.16 18.69
C LEU A 21 -10.85 -5.38 19.41
N GLU A 22 -11.48 -5.80 20.52
CA GLU A 22 -11.12 -7.03 21.25
C GLU A 22 -11.30 -8.29 20.38
N TYR A 23 -12.39 -8.37 19.62
CA TYR A 23 -12.63 -9.47 18.68
C TYR A 23 -11.53 -9.58 17.61
N LEU A 24 -11.14 -8.43 17.04
CA LEU A 24 -10.06 -8.37 16.04
C LEU A 24 -8.69 -8.68 16.66
N ASP A 25 -8.42 -8.17 17.87
CA ASP A 25 -7.17 -8.43 18.56
C ASP A 25 -6.98 -9.92 18.88
N ASN A 26 -8.05 -10.57 19.36
CA ASN A 26 -8.09 -12.02 19.60
C ASN A 26 -7.99 -12.86 18.33
N SER A 27 -8.24 -12.26 17.16
CA SER A 27 -8.07 -12.92 15.86
C SER A 27 -6.62 -12.84 15.35
N ILE A 28 -5.71 -12.21 16.10
CA ILE A 28 -4.30 -12.03 15.75
C ILE A 28 -3.41 -12.42 16.95
N ILE A 29 -2.78 -13.59 16.87
CA ILE A 29 -1.92 -14.14 17.93
C ILE A 29 -0.52 -14.35 17.35
N ASP A 30 0.48 -13.70 17.94
CA ASP A 30 1.87 -13.73 17.44
C ASP A 30 1.95 -13.45 15.93
N ASN A 31 2.54 -14.35 15.14
CA ASN A 31 2.61 -14.24 13.67
C ASN A 31 1.48 -15.00 12.96
N LEU A 32 0.35 -15.21 13.65
CA LEU A 32 -0.79 -15.94 13.11
C LEU A 32 -2.06 -15.09 13.15
N VAL A 33 -2.92 -15.32 12.16
CA VAL A 33 -4.20 -14.64 11.99
C VAL A 33 -5.29 -15.67 11.72
N ASN A 34 -6.42 -15.54 12.41
CA ASN A 34 -7.65 -16.21 12.03
C ASN A 34 -8.35 -15.39 10.94
N TYR A 35 -8.00 -15.66 9.68
CA TYR A 35 -8.51 -14.90 8.53
C TYR A 35 -10.02 -15.05 8.35
N SER A 36 -10.62 -16.18 8.74
CA SER A 36 -12.09 -16.33 8.68
C SER A 36 -12.81 -15.37 9.63
N ASN A 37 -12.31 -15.17 10.85
CA ASN A 37 -12.87 -14.23 11.80
C ASN A 37 -12.74 -12.79 11.28
N VAL A 38 -11.54 -12.42 10.82
CA VAL A 38 -11.29 -11.08 10.28
C VAL A 38 -12.16 -10.81 9.05
N GLN A 39 -12.28 -11.77 8.12
CA GLN A 39 -13.13 -11.63 6.94
C GLN A 39 -14.61 -11.50 7.29
N SER A 40 -15.08 -12.29 8.28
CA SER A 40 -16.45 -12.19 8.80
C SER A 40 -16.71 -10.77 9.34
N TYR A 41 -15.80 -10.25 10.17
CA TYR A 41 -15.91 -8.88 10.68
C TYR A 41 -15.89 -7.83 9.57
N ILE A 42 -14.99 -7.96 8.58
CA ILE A 42 -14.92 -7.04 7.44
C ILE A 42 -16.27 -6.97 6.73
N ASN A 43 -16.84 -8.13 6.40
CA ASN A 43 -18.08 -8.22 5.62
C ASN A 43 -19.31 -7.80 6.41
N ASN A 44 -19.40 -8.21 7.68
CA ASN A 44 -20.63 -8.08 8.46
C ASN A 44 -20.69 -6.77 9.26
N ASN A 45 -19.55 -6.17 9.61
CA ASN A 45 -19.50 -5.01 10.51
C ASN A 45 -18.84 -3.82 9.81
N LEU A 46 -17.58 -3.97 9.39
CA LEU A 46 -16.78 -2.85 8.91
C LEU A 46 -17.35 -2.20 7.65
N ILE A 47 -17.71 -3.01 6.65
CA ILE A 47 -18.29 -2.49 5.40
C ILE A 47 -19.60 -1.76 5.68
N GLN A 48 -20.43 -2.25 6.61
CA GLN A 48 -21.67 -1.57 6.98
C GLN A 48 -21.40 -0.19 7.61
N ILE A 49 -20.41 -0.10 8.52
CA ILE A 49 -19.99 1.17 9.13
C ILE A 49 -19.61 2.18 8.05
N ILE A 50 -18.81 1.77 7.07
CA ILE A 50 -18.31 2.67 6.02
C ILE A 50 -19.41 3.02 5.02
N ASN A 51 -20.18 2.04 4.55
CA ASN A 51 -21.31 2.24 3.65
C ASN A 51 -22.31 3.24 4.24
N LYS A 52 -22.66 3.11 5.53
CA LYS A 52 -23.53 4.06 6.23
C LYS A 52 -22.88 5.44 6.39
N SER A 53 -21.59 5.49 6.72
CA SER A 53 -20.90 6.76 6.98
C SER A 53 -20.64 7.59 5.72
N LEU A 54 -20.44 6.93 4.58
CA LEU A 54 -20.07 7.58 3.32
C LEU A 54 -21.16 7.51 2.23
N ASN A 55 -22.27 6.82 2.52
CA ASN A 55 -23.30 6.47 1.53
C ASN A 55 -22.71 5.73 0.33
N TRP A 56 -21.93 4.68 0.60
CA TRP A 56 -21.29 3.82 -0.40
C TRP A 56 -21.92 2.44 -0.41
N ASP A 57 -21.63 1.68 -1.46
CA ASP A 57 -21.90 0.25 -1.60
C ASP A 57 -20.59 -0.46 -1.95
N ILE A 58 -19.73 -0.60 -0.94
CA ILE A 58 -18.33 -0.99 -1.14
C ILE A 58 -18.22 -2.40 -1.72
N ILE A 59 -17.33 -2.51 -2.72
CA ILE A 59 -16.78 -3.79 -3.17
C ILE A 59 -15.26 -3.71 -3.07
N TYR A 60 -14.62 -4.73 -2.51
CA TYR A 60 -13.17 -4.82 -2.37
C TYR A 60 -12.64 -6.12 -2.97
N CYS A 61 -11.41 -6.11 -3.47
CA CYS A 61 -10.84 -7.27 -4.17
C CYS A 61 -9.98 -8.16 -3.29
N LYS A 62 -9.26 -7.56 -2.33
CA LYS A 62 -8.33 -8.28 -1.46
C LYS A 62 -8.13 -7.58 -0.13
N TYR A 63 -7.67 -8.32 0.87
CA TYR A 63 -7.22 -7.75 2.14
C TYR A 63 -5.98 -8.45 2.66
N ARG A 64 -5.32 -7.82 3.63
CA ARG A 64 -4.15 -8.33 4.34
C ARG A 64 -4.25 -7.95 5.81
N VAL A 65 -3.81 -8.86 6.67
CA VAL A 65 -3.67 -8.64 8.10
C VAL A 65 -2.22 -8.88 8.46
N SER A 66 -1.63 -8.03 9.27
CA SER A 66 -0.23 -8.21 9.68
C SER A 66 -0.03 -7.82 11.13
N ASN A 67 0.86 -8.53 11.81
CA ASN A 67 1.39 -8.20 13.12
C ASN A 67 2.92 -8.08 13.01
N ASN A 68 3.45 -6.86 13.12
CA ASN A 68 4.89 -6.54 13.16
C ASN A 68 5.71 -6.83 11.86
N ASN A 69 5.25 -7.71 10.97
CA ASN A 69 5.99 -8.13 9.77
C ASN A 69 5.76 -7.25 8.53
N ASN A 70 4.95 -6.19 8.64
CA ASN A 70 4.69 -5.24 7.55
C ASN A 70 5.72 -4.08 7.51
N SER A 71 6.65 -4.03 8.45
CA SER A 71 7.57 -2.90 8.63
C SER A 71 8.51 -2.65 7.45
N SER A 72 8.91 -3.67 6.68
CA SER A 72 9.78 -3.46 5.53
C SER A 72 9.07 -2.80 4.34
N ASP A 73 7.85 -3.25 4.03
CA ASP A 73 7.12 -2.81 2.83
C ASP A 73 6.36 -1.50 3.11
N ALA A 74 5.82 -1.35 4.32
CA ALA A 74 5.03 -0.18 4.69
C ALA A 74 5.88 1.03 5.16
N SER A 75 7.20 0.88 5.37
CA SER A 75 8.06 1.98 5.86
C SER A 75 8.58 2.92 4.77
N VAL A 76 8.44 2.53 3.50
CA VAL A 76 8.84 3.33 2.34
C VAL A 76 7.66 4.03 1.70
N LEU A 77 7.85 5.25 1.18
CA LEU A 77 6.79 5.97 0.46
C LEU A 77 6.44 5.21 -0.83
N HIS A 78 5.20 4.75 -0.92
CA HIS A 78 4.70 3.98 -2.06
C HIS A 78 3.26 4.32 -2.40
N ARG A 79 2.78 3.80 -3.53
CA ARG A 79 1.38 3.76 -3.94
C ARG A 79 0.94 2.30 -3.95
N ASP A 80 -0.26 2.02 -3.46
CA ASP A 80 -0.85 0.68 -3.55
C ASP A 80 -1.33 0.38 -4.98
N PHE A 81 -1.77 1.44 -5.65
CA PHE A 81 -2.34 1.40 -6.98
C PHE A 81 -1.62 2.39 -7.88
N ILE A 82 -1.31 1.95 -9.10
CA ILE A 82 -0.58 2.73 -10.07
C ILE A 82 -1.43 2.88 -11.33
N ASN A 83 -1.66 4.14 -11.71
CA ASN A 83 -2.50 4.52 -12.84
C ASN A 83 -1.65 5.00 -14.01
N TYR A 84 -1.73 4.29 -15.14
CA TYR A 84 -1.06 4.67 -16.40
C TYR A 84 -2.02 4.90 -17.55
N LYS A 85 -3.34 4.91 -17.29
CA LYS A 85 -4.28 5.24 -18.36
C LYS A 85 -4.09 6.71 -18.73
N ASP A 86 -3.39 6.91 -19.84
CA ASP A 86 -3.17 8.19 -20.48
C ASP A 86 -2.36 9.19 -19.63
N ALA A 87 -1.14 8.82 -19.21
CA ALA A 87 -0.24 9.72 -18.46
C ALA A 87 0.03 11.06 -19.18
N ASN A 88 -0.16 11.12 -20.51
CA ASN A 88 -0.02 12.33 -21.31
C ASN A 88 -1.32 13.14 -21.46
N ASN A 89 -2.52 12.51 -21.39
CA ASN A 89 -3.81 13.23 -21.34
C ASN A 89 -4.41 13.32 -19.92
N CYS A 90 -3.73 12.84 -18.89
CA CYS A 90 -4.01 13.16 -17.48
C CYS A 90 -3.60 14.60 -17.13
N LEU A 91 -3.67 15.52 -18.10
CA LEU A 91 -3.71 16.95 -17.89
C LEU A 91 -4.99 17.27 -17.12
N PHE A 92 -4.91 17.28 -15.78
CA PHE A 92 -5.81 17.99 -14.86
C PHE A 92 -7.33 17.85 -15.05
N THR A 93 -7.81 16.91 -15.88
CA THR A 93 -9.23 16.66 -16.02
C THR A 93 -9.63 15.73 -14.89
N LYS A 94 -10.63 16.16 -14.14
CA LYS A 94 -11.20 15.59 -12.92
C LYS A 94 -11.69 14.12 -13.06
N HIS A 95 -11.45 13.47 -14.20
CA HIS A 95 -12.14 12.25 -14.65
C HIS A 95 -11.24 11.05 -15.01
N SER A 96 -9.90 11.17 -14.96
CA SER A 96 -9.00 10.09 -15.42
C SER A 96 -8.36 9.23 -14.31
N CYS A 97 -8.54 9.56 -13.03
CA CYS A 97 -8.07 8.70 -11.93
C CYS A 97 -9.10 7.63 -11.58
N CYS A 98 -8.68 6.36 -11.56
CA CYS A 98 -9.52 5.27 -11.08
C CYS A 98 -9.95 5.57 -9.62
N PRO A 99 -11.26 5.56 -9.30
CA PRO A 99 -11.78 5.77 -7.95
C PRO A 99 -11.57 4.50 -7.11
N CYS A 100 -10.30 4.15 -6.90
CA CYS A 100 -9.85 3.00 -6.15
C CYS A 100 -9.25 3.45 -4.82
N TYR A 101 -9.66 2.80 -3.73
CA TYR A 101 -9.30 3.18 -2.37
C TYR A 101 -8.67 2.01 -1.62
N THR A 102 -7.93 2.35 -0.57
CA THR A 102 -7.43 1.42 0.43
C THR A 102 -7.97 1.85 1.78
N ILE A 103 -8.52 0.89 2.52
CA ILE A 103 -9.03 1.08 3.88
C ILE A 103 -8.03 0.46 4.85
N ILE A 104 -7.65 1.20 5.88
CA ILE A 104 -6.62 0.81 6.84
C ILE A 104 -7.18 0.99 8.25
N ILE A 105 -7.01 -0.05 9.06
CA ILE A 105 -7.37 -0.07 10.48
C ILE A 105 -6.14 -0.49 11.26
N TYR A 106 -5.77 0.34 12.23
CA TYR A 106 -4.73 0.01 13.21
C TYR A 106 -5.38 -0.42 14.51
N LEU A 107 -4.87 -1.51 15.09
CA LEU A 107 -5.24 -1.94 16.44
C LEU A 107 -4.25 -1.36 17.49
N ASP A 108 -3.45 -0.38 17.09
CA ASP A 108 -2.55 0.40 17.92
C ASP A 108 -2.51 1.88 17.50
N ASN A 109 -2.20 2.76 18.45
CA ASN A 109 -2.00 4.18 18.13
C ASN A 109 -0.76 4.36 17.27
N THR A 110 -0.88 5.14 16.20
CA THR A 110 0.19 5.23 15.21
C THR A 110 0.19 6.50 14.38
N THR A 111 1.25 6.66 13.58
CA THR A 111 1.41 7.76 12.64
C THR A 111 1.63 7.23 11.22
N MET A 112 0.99 7.88 10.26
CA MET A 112 1.21 7.69 8.83
C MET A 112 1.75 8.98 8.22
N GLU A 113 2.70 8.87 7.30
CA GLU A 113 3.17 9.98 6.49
C GLU A 113 2.53 9.89 5.10
N LEU A 114 2.06 11.02 4.57
CA LEU A 114 1.48 11.11 3.23
C LEU A 114 2.03 12.33 2.50
N ILE A 115 2.06 12.26 1.18
CA ILE A 115 2.29 13.43 0.32
C ILE A 115 0.94 13.88 -0.24
N GLN A 116 0.42 14.97 0.31
CA GLN A 116 -0.89 15.50 -0.06
C GLN A 116 -0.96 15.80 -1.56
N TYR A 117 -2.13 15.57 -2.16
CA TYR A 117 -2.43 15.75 -3.59
C TYR A 117 -1.69 14.81 -4.56
N SER A 118 -0.83 13.93 -4.06
CA SER A 118 -0.06 13.02 -4.94
C SER A 118 -0.92 12.04 -5.73
N HIS A 119 -2.14 11.72 -5.27
CA HIS A 119 -3.10 10.88 -6.00
C HIS A 119 -3.62 11.56 -7.29
N LEU A 120 -3.59 12.89 -7.36
CA LEU A 120 -3.95 13.66 -8.56
C LEU A 120 -2.80 13.71 -9.58
N GLN A 121 -1.61 13.26 -9.18
CA GLN A 121 -0.39 13.28 -9.99
C GLN A 121 0.27 11.89 -9.92
N PRO A 122 -0.31 10.87 -10.56
CA PRO A 122 0.22 9.51 -10.53
C PRO A 122 1.65 9.41 -11.10
N ASN A 123 2.00 10.32 -12.01
CA ASN A 123 3.34 10.47 -12.58
C ASN A 123 3.78 11.96 -12.48
N MET A 124 4.68 12.25 -11.55
CA MET A 124 5.26 13.58 -11.36
C MET A 124 6.55 13.72 -12.15
N SER A 125 6.83 14.92 -12.69
CA SER A 125 8.20 15.27 -13.08
C SER A 125 9.12 15.28 -11.85
N ILE A 126 10.42 15.07 -12.04
CA ILE A 126 11.42 15.13 -10.96
C ILE A 126 11.33 16.46 -10.20
N SER A 127 11.16 17.58 -10.91
CA SER A 127 11.01 18.90 -10.28
C SER A 127 9.75 19.01 -9.41
N THR A 128 8.63 18.44 -9.88
CA THR A 128 7.36 18.42 -9.14
C THR A 128 7.46 17.51 -7.92
N ALA A 129 8.04 16.32 -8.08
CA ALA A 129 8.31 15.40 -6.97
C ALA A 129 9.18 16.08 -5.90
N PHE A 130 10.29 16.73 -6.30
CA PHE A 130 11.14 17.44 -5.36
C PHE A 130 10.38 18.52 -4.58
N LYS A 131 9.58 19.34 -5.26
CA LYS A 131 8.74 20.37 -4.62
C LYS A 131 7.73 19.75 -3.63
N ASN A 132 7.05 18.69 -4.03
CA ASN A 132 6.00 18.05 -3.24
C ASN A 132 6.56 17.32 -2.00
N PHE A 133 7.74 16.71 -2.09
CA PHE A 133 8.38 16.00 -0.98
C PHE A 133 8.56 16.85 0.27
N TYR A 134 8.87 18.14 0.09
CA TYR A 134 9.10 19.07 1.19
C TYR A 134 7.86 19.89 1.55
N LYS A 135 7.05 20.30 0.58
CA LYS A 135 5.92 21.21 0.81
C LYS A 135 4.63 20.53 1.23
N ASN A 136 4.38 19.31 0.73
CA ASN A 136 3.06 18.66 0.86
C ASN A 136 3.11 17.43 1.76
N LYS A 137 4.22 17.22 2.47
CA LYS A 137 4.36 16.10 3.40
C LYS A 137 3.58 16.40 4.67
N ILE A 138 2.66 15.50 5.01
CA ILE A 138 1.84 15.59 6.21
C ILE A 138 1.96 14.31 7.04
N HIS A 139 1.67 14.44 8.32
CA HIS A 139 1.65 13.34 9.28
C HIS A 139 0.24 13.21 9.84
N LEU A 140 -0.34 12.02 9.74
CA LEU A 140 -1.64 11.69 10.31
C LEU A 140 -1.45 10.82 11.54
N ASN A 141 -1.93 11.31 12.68
CA ASN A 141 -2.04 10.50 13.89
C ASN A 141 -3.37 9.76 13.88
N LEU A 142 -3.28 8.44 14.00
CA LEU A 142 -4.39 7.51 13.99
C LEU A 142 -4.49 6.87 15.37
N GLU A 143 -5.67 6.94 15.93
CA GLU A 143 -5.99 6.32 17.22
C GLU A 143 -6.66 4.96 16.99
N ILE A 144 -6.57 4.09 17.99
CA ILE A 144 -7.32 2.84 18.00
C ILE A 144 -8.81 3.15 17.83
N GLY A 145 -9.45 2.45 16.90
CA GLY A 145 -10.86 2.66 16.56
C GLY A 145 -11.11 3.59 15.37
N ASP A 146 -10.07 4.28 14.88
CA ASP A 146 -10.15 5.03 13.63
C ASP A 146 -10.16 4.11 12.41
N ILE A 147 -10.91 4.51 11.37
CA ILE A 147 -10.82 3.91 10.03
C ILE A 147 -10.22 4.94 9.09
N LEU A 148 -9.03 4.66 8.56
CA LEU A 148 -8.39 5.49 7.54
C LEU A 148 -8.80 4.99 6.15
N ILE A 149 -9.22 5.90 5.29
CA ILE A 149 -9.55 5.63 3.89
C ILE A 149 -8.65 6.52 3.05
N ILE A 150 -7.82 5.91 2.20
CA ILE A 150 -6.93 6.63 1.28
C ILE A 150 -7.29 6.29 -0.16
N ASN A 151 -7.11 7.25 -1.06
CA ASN A 151 -7.03 6.93 -2.48
C ASN A 151 -5.80 6.03 -2.68
N SER A 152 -5.96 4.86 -3.32
CA SER A 152 -4.87 3.88 -3.44
C SER A 152 -3.67 4.38 -4.23
N SER A 153 -3.84 5.47 -5.00
CA SER A 153 -2.75 6.13 -5.70
C SER A 153 -2.04 7.18 -4.85
N ILE A 154 -2.45 7.50 -3.62
CA ILE A 154 -1.72 8.48 -2.80
C ILE A 154 -0.36 7.91 -2.35
N LEU A 155 0.69 8.73 -2.40
CA LEU A 155 1.98 8.39 -1.82
C LEU A 155 1.88 8.44 -0.30
N HIS A 156 2.12 7.30 0.33
CA HIS A 156 2.02 7.16 1.78
C HIS A 156 3.03 6.13 2.33
N ARG A 157 3.27 6.19 3.64
CA ARG A 157 4.02 5.20 4.41
C ARG A 157 3.62 5.20 5.89
N GLY A 158 3.73 4.05 6.53
CA GLY A 158 3.68 3.95 7.98
C GLY A 158 4.98 4.46 8.61
N ILE A 159 4.88 5.27 9.66
CA ILE A 159 6.03 5.59 10.51
C ILE A 159 6.08 4.59 11.64
N PHE A 160 7.19 3.86 11.72
CA PHE A 160 7.49 2.94 12.80
C PHE A 160 8.45 3.66 13.76
N SER A 161 7.93 4.19 14.86
CA SER A 161 8.77 4.68 15.94
C SER A 161 9.36 3.48 16.70
N ASN A 162 10.67 3.52 16.97
CA ASN A 162 11.53 2.38 17.29
C ASN A 162 11.19 1.51 18.54
N ASN A 163 10.04 1.67 19.20
CA ASN A 163 9.77 1.04 20.49
C ASN A 163 8.46 0.23 20.59
N LYS A 164 7.69 0.06 19.51
CA LYS A 164 6.49 -0.78 19.55
C LYS A 164 6.73 -2.09 18.81
N ASN A 165 6.92 -3.15 19.59
CA ASN A 165 7.21 -4.50 19.07
C ASN A 165 6.02 -5.17 18.37
N ASN A 166 4.80 -4.62 18.41
CA ASN A 166 3.62 -5.24 17.79
C ASN A 166 2.76 -4.16 17.13
N ARG A 167 2.86 -4.02 15.80
CA ARG A 167 1.92 -3.21 15.01
C ARG A 167 0.94 -4.13 14.30
N LYS A 168 -0.29 -4.18 14.80
CA LYS A 168 -1.39 -4.94 14.22
C LYS A 168 -2.18 -4.03 13.28
N VAL A 169 -2.26 -4.41 12.01
CA VAL A 169 -2.97 -3.63 10.99
C VAL A 169 -3.76 -4.55 10.07
N ILE A 170 -4.97 -4.09 9.72
CA ILE A 170 -5.83 -4.68 8.70
C ILE A 170 -5.90 -3.69 7.55
N GLN A 171 -5.57 -4.15 6.34
CA GLN A 171 -5.58 -3.36 5.13
C GLN A 171 -6.49 -4.03 4.10
N ILE A 172 -7.46 -3.27 3.59
CA ILE A 172 -8.41 -3.71 2.56
C ILE A 172 -8.10 -2.90 1.31
N PHE A 173 -7.70 -3.59 0.26
CA PHE A 173 -7.19 -2.96 -0.96
C PHE A 173 -8.19 -3.08 -2.09
N ASP A 174 -7.94 -2.28 -3.12
CA ASP A 174 -8.70 -2.30 -4.35
C ASP A 174 -10.20 -2.09 -4.10
N VAL A 175 -10.52 -1.11 -3.27
CA VAL A 175 -11.87 -0.79 -2.80
C VAL A 175 -12.54 0.16 -3.78
N PHE A 176 -13.73 -0.19 -4.25
CA PHE A 176 -14.58 0.63 -5.12
C PHE A 176 -15.82 1.08 -4.35
N LYS A 177 -16.29 2.30 -4.64
CA LYS A 177 -17.44 2.91 -3.91
C LYS A 177 -18.77 2.22 -4.18
N ASN A 178 -18.90 1.54 -5.31
CA ASN A 178 -20.14 0.95 -5.80
C ASN A 178 -19.84 -0.09 -6.90
N LYS A 179 -20.87 -0.88 -7.24
CA LYS A 179 -20.81 -1.90 -8.29
C LYS A 179 -20.52 -1.36 -9.69
N ILE A 180 -20.93 -0.12 -9.99
CA ILE A 180 -20.69 0.50 -11.31
C ILE A 180 -19.19 0.73 -11.52
N ASP A 181 -18.52 1.32 -10.53
CA ASP A 181 -17.06 1.54 -10.55
C ASP A 181 -16.32 0.21 -10.58
N PHE A 182 -16.73 -0.76 -9.74
CA PHE A 182 -16.12 -2.10 -9.74
C PHE A 182 -16.19 -2.75 -11.13
N ASN A 183 -17.36 -2.79 -11.77
CA ASN A 183 -17.53 -3.40 -13.09
C ASN A 183 -16.71 -2.67 -14.18
N LYS A 184 -16.60 -1.34 -14.07
CA LYS A 184 -15.85 -0.52 -15.03
C LYS A 184 -14.34 -0.71 -14.93
N TYR A 185 -13.80 -0.83 -13.72
CA TYR A 185 -12.34 -0.76 -13.49
C TYR A 185 -11.69 -2.10 -13.14
N SER A 186 -12.40 -3.07 -12.55
CA SER A 186 -11.81 -4.35 -12.10
C SER A 186 -11.16 -5.15 -13.22
N ASN A 187 -11.76 -5.21 -14.41
CA ASN A 187 -11.20 -5.91 -15.58
C ASN A 187 -9.97 -5.20 -16.19
N LEU A 188 -9.73 -3.96 -15.80
CA LEU A 188 -8.55 -3.19 -16.18
C LEU A 188 -7.44 -3.29 -15.12
N LEU A 189 -7.74 -3.85 -13.95
CA LEU A 189 -6.81 -4.02 -12.85
C LEU A 189 -5.96 -5.27 -13.04
N ILE A 190 -4.65 -5.09 -13.07
CA ILE A 190 -3.65 -6.14 -13.06
C ILE A 190 -3.03 -6.17 -11.67
N HIS A 191 -3.12 -7.31 -11.02
CA HIS A 191 -2.42 -7.53 -9.77
C HIS A 191 -1.01 -8.03 -10.08
N ILE A 192 -0.02 -7.41 -9.45
CA ILE A 192 1.38 -7.79 -9.62
C ILE A 192 1.78 -8.65 -8.42
N PRO A 193 1.67 -9.99 -8.49
CA PRO A 193 2.18 -10.85 -7.43
C PRO A 193 3.71 -10.81 -7.42
N THR A 194 4.32 -10.86 -6.25
CA THR A 194 5.76 -11.10 -6.14
C THR A 194 6.08 -12.56 -5.92
N ASN A 195 6.63 -13.21 -6.95
CA ASN A 195 7.17 -14.57 -6.88
C ASN A 195 8.69 -14.58 -6.64
N PHE A 196 9.22 -13.73 -5.76
CA PHE A 196 10.66 -13.71 -5.48
C PHE A 196 11.02 -14.78 -4.45
N LYS A 197 11.43 -15.97 -4.93
CA LYS A 197 12.10 -17.00 -4.13
C LYS A 197 13.51 -16.58 -3.67
N GLU A 198 14.14 -15.63 -4.36
CA GLU A 198 15.55 -15.19 -4.13
C GLU A 198 15.74 -14.21 -2.94
N LYS A 199 14.72 -14.03 -2.09
CA LYS A 199 14.66 -12.96 -1.08
C LYS A 199 15.72 -13.01 0.02
N SER A 200 16.36 -14.13 0.31
CA SER A 200 17.01 -14.27 1.63
C SER A 200 18.20 -13.34 1.83
N LEU A 201 19.08 -13.16 0.85
CA LEU A 201 20.30 -12.37 1.04
C LEU A 201 20.04 -10.86 0.90
N LEU A 202 19.39 -10.44 -0.19
CA LEU A 202 19.10 -9.03 -0.43
C LEU A 202 18.18 -8.45 0.66
N ARG A 203 17.15 -9.19 1.08
CA ARG A 203 16.28 -8.76 2.18
C ARG A 203 17.04 -8.62 3.48
N LYS A 204 17.97 -9.54 3.80
CA LYS A 204 18.84 -9.42 4.98
C LYS A 204 19.71 -8.17 4.90
N ILE A 205 20.34 -7.90 3.75
CA ILE A 205 21.14 -6.69 3.55
C ILE A 205 20.29 -5.43 3.71
N ILE A 206 19.08 -5.40 3.13
CA ILE A 206 18.15 -4.28 3.30
C ILE A 206 17.76 -4.12 4.77
N ILE A 207 17.40 -5.19 5.47
CA ILE A 207 17.03 -5.14 6.89
C ILE A 207 18.19 -4.64 7.77
N GLU A 208 19.42 -5.08 7.50
CA GLU A 208 20.59 -4.63 8.25
C GLU A 208 20.94 -3.17 7.94
N THR A 209 20.85 -2.76 6.67
CA THR A 209 21.13 -1.37 6.25
C THR A 209 20.06 -0.38 6.73
N THR A 210 18.81 -0.82 6.88
CA THR A 210 17.73 0.04 7.39
C THR A 210 17.83 0.31 8.90
N LYS A 211 18.72 -0.38 9.62
CA LYS A 211 19.05 -0.01 11.02
C LYS A 211 19.76 1.33 11.12
N ASN A 212 20.44 1.78 10.05
CA ASN A 212 21.07 3.09 10.02
C ASN A 212 20.09 4.16 9.53
N LYS A 213 19.74 5.12 10.40
CA LYS A 213 18.77 6.19 10.10
C LYS A 213 19.14 7.01 8.86
N PHE A 214 20.41 7.29 8.62
CA PHE A 214 20.85 8.03 7.43
C PHE A 214 20.59 7.25 6.16
N ILE A 215 20.99 5.97 6.13
CA ILE A 215 20.76 5.08 4.99
C ILE A 215 19.26 4.91 4.75
N THR A 216 18.47 4.68 5.79
CA THR A 216 17.01 4.58 5.69
C THR A 216 16.37 5.84 5.12
N ASN A 217 16.82 7.02 5.55
CA ASN A 217 16.32 8.29 4.99
C ASN A 217 16.67 8.44 3.52
N LEU A 218 17.89 8.05 3.12
CA LEU A 218 18.33 8.09 1.73
C LEU A 218 17.55 7.10 0.85
N ILE A 219 17.39 5.85 1.30
CA ILE A 219 16.57 4.84 0.61
C ILE A 219 15.14 5.36 0.45
N ASN A 220 14.55 5.91 1.51
CA ASN A 220 13.21 6.49 1.45
C ASN A 220 13.10 7.63 0.45
N PHE A 221 14.12 8.50 0.37
CA PHE A 221 14.18 9.59 -0.59
C PHE A 221 14.22 9.06 -2.03
N ILE A 222 15.09 8.09 -2.31
CA ILE A 222 15.23 7.47 -3.64
C ILE A 222 13.93 6.75 -4.04
N VAL A 223 13.41 5.90 -3.16
CA VAL A 223 12.16 5.15 -3.39
C VAL A 223 10.98 6.10 -3.60
N TYR A 224 10.94 7.21 -2.87
CA TYR A 224 9.95 8.27 -3.08
C TYR A 224 9.99 8.80 -4.51
N PHE A 225 11.16 9.19 -5.04
CA PHE A 225 11.25 9.73 -6.41
C PHE A 225 10.75 8.71 -7.42
N ASN A 226 11.15 7.46 -7.26
CA ASN A 226 10.67 6.42 -8.15
C ASN A 226 9.15 6.24 -8.06
N ALA A 227 8.57 6.16 -6.87
CA ALA A 227 7.13 6.04 -6.69
C ALA A 227 6.36 7.28 -7.19
N ALA A 228 6.93 8.48 -7.02
CA ALA A 228 6.36 9.74 -7.47
C ALA A 228 6.34 9.86 -9.00
N CYS A 229 7.40 9.42 -9.67
CA CYS A 229 7.55 9.42 -11.12
C CYS A 229 6.90 8.20 -11.81
N GLY A 230 6.04 7.46 -11.10
CA GLY A 230 5.32 6.31 -11.67
C GLY A 230 6.24 5.13 -11.99
N TYR A 231 7.18 4.81 -11.10
CA TYR A 231 7.97 3.57 -11.08
C TYR A 231 8.60 3.13 -12.41
N ASN A 232 8.92 4.07 -13.31
CA ASN A 232 9.41 3.79 -14.67
C ASN A 232 8.50 2.89 -15.54
N TYR A 233 7.22 2.68 -15.19
CA TYR A 233 6.31 1.86 -16.02
C TYR A 233 5.76 2.60 -17.25
N ASN A 234 6.16 3.85 -17.51
CA ASN A 234 5.76 4.61 -18.70
C ASN A 234 6.05 3.88 -20.03
N THR A 235 6.87 2.83 -19.99
CA THR A 235 7.23 2.00 -21.14
C THR A 235 6.31 0.78 -21.35
N TYR A 236 5.35 0.48 -20.46
CA TYR A 236 4.56 -0.76 -20.52
C TYR A 236 3.04 -0.50 -20.39
N HIS A 237 2.32 -0.66 -21.51
CA HIS A 237 0.86 -0.76 -21.65
C HIS A 237 -0.02 0.39 -21.11
N ASN A 238 -0.48 1.25 -22.03
CA ASN A 238 -1.21 2.51 -21.74
C ASN A 238 -2.68 2.36 -21.29
N ASP A 239 -3.22 1.15 -21.11
CA ASP A 239 -4.66 0.93 -20.87
C ASP A 239 -5.01 0.14 -19.60
N LYS A 240 -4.03 -0.12 -18.74
CA LYS A 240 -4.21 -0.96 -17.54
C LYS A 240 -3.86 -0.20 -16.26
N TYR A 241 -4.44 -0.66 -15.17
CA TYR A 241 -4.10 -0.23 -13.83
C TYR A 241 -3.35 -1.36 -13.13
N TYR A 242 -2.44 -1.00 -12.22
CA TYR A 242 -1.62 -1.99 -11.52
C TYR A 242 -1.83 -1.87 -10.02
N SER A 243 -2.25 -2.97 -9.39
CA SER A 243 -2.32 -3.09 -7.93
C SER A 243 -1.13 -3.90 -7.45
N SER A 244 -0.29 -3.28 -6.63
CA SER A 244 0.87 -3.95 -6.04
C SER A 244 0.41 -4.93 -4.95
N GLU A 245 1.00 -6.12 -4.93
CA GLU A 245 0.90 -7.04 -3.79
C GLU A 245 2.18 -6.99 -2.94
N GLY A 246 2.96 -5.90 -3.07
CA GLY A 246 4.20 -5.73 -2.34
C GLY A 246 5.08 -6.95 -2.49
N SER A 247 5.71 -7.41 -1.40
CA SER A 247 6.48 -8.65 -1.40
C SER A 247 5.72 -9.87 -0.83
N GLN A 248 4.38 -9.85 -0.71
CA GLN A 248 3.69 -10.89 0.05
C GLN A 248 3.01 -11.95 -0.81
N ASN A 249 2.94 -13.17 -0.26
CA ASN A 249 2.26 -14.28 -0.91
C ASN A 249 0.75 -14.19 -0.67
N ARG A 250 -0.02 -14.79 -1.57
CA ARG A 250 -1.44 -15.05 -1.37
C ARG A 250 -1.64 -16.28 -0.50
N LEU A 251 -2.76 -16.35 0.20
CA LEU A 251 -3.14 -17.47 1.04
C LEU A 251 -4.62 -17.82 0.84
N ILE A 252 -4.93 -19.12 0.90
CA ILE A 252 -6.31 -19.64 0.92
C ILE A 252 -6.73 -19.76 2.38
N VAL A 253 -7.87 -19.15 2.72
CA VAL A 253 -8.40 -19.17 4.09
C VAL A 253 -8.92 -20.56 4.43
N ILE A 254 -8.46 -21.10 5.55
CA ILE A 254 -8.98 -22.32 6.15
C ILE A 254 -9.86 -21.89 7.33
N PRO A 255 -11.19 -22.16 7.28
CA PRO A 255 -12.13 -21.68 8.30
C PRO A 255 -11.75 -22.09 9.71
N ASN A 256 -11.88 -21.15 10.65
CA ASN A 256 -11.65 -21.31 12.09
C ASN A 256 -10.23 -21.77 12.45
N THR A 257 -9.23 -21.46 11.62
CA THR A 257 -7.82 -21.76 11.91
C THR A 257 -6.97 -20.50 11.93
N PHE A 258 -5.87 -20.57 12.67
CA PHE A 258 -4.82 -19.57 12.66
C PHE A 258 -3.81 -19.93 11.57
N GLN A 259 -3.53 -18.97 10.68
CA GLN A 259 -2.60 -19.12 9.56
C GLN A 259 -1.57 -17.99 9.56
N GLU A 260 -0.46 -18.15 8.84
CA GLU A 260 0.62 -17.16 8.80
C GLU A 260 0.10 -15.75 8.47
N ASP A 261 0.54 -14.75 9.24
CA ASP A 261 0.19 -13.35 9.03
C ASP A 261 0.80 -12.79 7.73
N ASN A 262 0.40 -11.56 7.41
CA ASN A 262 0.94 -10.78 6.31
C ASN A 262 0.77 -11.44 4.93
N LYS A 263 -0.32 -12.18 4.71
CA LYS A 263 -0.70 -12.76 3.42
C LYS A 263 -1.89 -12.06 2.81
N TYR A 264 -1.93 -12.00 1.48
CA TYR A 264 -3.09 -11.49 0.76
C TYR A 264 -4.17 -12.54 0.66
N ILE A 265 -5.39 -12.17 1.04
CA ILE A 265 -6.60 -12.94 0.81
C ILE A 265 -7.35 -12.30 -0.34
N ILE A 266 -7.63 -13.09 -1.37
CA ILE A 266 -8.38 -12.66 -2.55
C ILE A 266 -9.87 -12.92 -2.30
N CYS A 267 -10.69 -11.88 -2.42
CA CYS A 267 -12.12 -11.93 -2.10
C CYS A 267 -13.02 -11.91 -3.35
N GLN A 268 -12.46 -11.57 -4.51
CA GLN A 268 -13.19 -11.52 -5.77
C GLN A 268 -12.52 -12.43 -6.80
N ASN A 269 -13.34 -13.12 -7.60
CA ASN A 269 -12.87 -13.93 -8.71
C ASN A 269 -12.55 -13.02 -9.91
N ILE A 270 -11.46 -12.25 -9.82
CA ILE A 270 -11.04 -11.36 -10.90
C ILE A 270 -10.18 -12.18 -11.86
N ILE A 271 -10.69 -12.45 -13.06
CA ILE A 271 -10.05 -13.26 -14.11
C ILE A 271 -8.62 -12.77 -14.44
N SER A 272 -8.33 -11.48 -14.21
CA SER A 272 -6.99 -10.89 -14.40
C SER A 272 -5.97 -11.25 -13.30
N LEU A 273 -6.38 -11.81 -12.16
CA LEU A 273 -5.50 -12.23 -11.06
C LEU A 273 -4.64 -13.46 -11.40
N ILE A 274 -5.01 -14.20 -12.46
CA ILE A 274 -4.51 -15.55 -12.77
C ILE A 274 -3.60 -15.57 -14.02
N ASN A 275 -3.57 -14.50 -14.83
CA ASN A 275 -2.91 -14.55 -16.15
C ASN A 275 -1.42 -14.17 -16.14
N ASN A 276 -0.57 -15.20 -15.99
CA ASN A 276 0.55 -15.62 -16.86
C ASN A 276 1.57 -14.64 -17.50
N ASN A 277 1.69 -13.38 -17.09
CA ASN A 277 2.83 -12.54 -17.51
C ASN A 277 3.88 -12.34 -16.41
N ASN A 278 4.34 -13.47 -15.82
CA ASN A 278 5.42 -13.51 -14.83
C ASN A 278 6.68 -12.76 -15.30
N ASN A 279 6.98 -12.75 -16.60
CA ASN A 279 8.18 -12.10 -17.15
C ASN A 279 8.13 -10.58 -17.14
N ILE A 280 6.95 -9.96 -17.35
CA ILE A 280 6.79 -8.50 -17.35
C ILE A 280 6.84 -7.99 -15.91
N ASN A 281 6.11 -8.67 -15.00
CA ASN A 281 6.10 -8.38 -13.57
C ASN A 281 7.49 -8.50 -12.94
N TYR A 282 8.25 -9.54 -13.32
CA TYR A 282 9.63 -9.74 -12.86
C TYR A 282 10.59 -8.67 -13.38
N LYS A 283 10.52 -8.30 -14.68
CA LYS A 283 11.42 -7.29 -15.25
C LYS A 283 11.20 -5.90 -14.65
N LEU A 284 9.94 -5.49 -14.48
CA LEU A 284 9.54 -4.20 -13.91
C LEU A 284 9.94 -4.06 -12.44
N PHE A 285 9.72 -5.11 -11.66
CA PHE A 285 10.14 -5.12 -10.26
C PHE A 285 11.67 -5.21 -10.12
N LYS A 286 12.34 -6.00 -10.98
CA LYS A 286 13.79 -6.21 -10.91
C LYS A 286 14.57 -4.97 -11.35
N SER A 287 14.16 -4.25 -12.40
CA SER A 287 14.80 -2.97 -12.77
C SER A 287 14.70 -1.98 -11.63
N PHE A 288 13.51 -1.85 -11.02
CA PHE A 288 13.29 -0.96 -9.88
C PHE A 288 14.22 -1.27 -8.71
N TYR A 289 14.30 -2.52 -8.23
CA TYR A 289 15.16 -2.82 -7.09
C TYR A 289 16.64 -2.77 -7.44
N ILE A 290 17.06 -3.26 -8.62
CA ILE A 290 18.47 -3.26 -9.03
C ILE A 290 18.99 -1.84 -9.21
N GLU A 291 18.25 -0.95 -9.87
CA GLU A 291 18.66 0.45 -10.06
C GLU A 291 18.85 1.14 -8.70
N ASN A 292 17.92 0.91 -7.76
CA ASN A 292 18.03 1.49 -6.42
C ASN A 292 19.17 0.88 -5.60
N ILE A 293 19.42 -0.43 -5.70
CA ILE A 293 20.54 -1.10 -5.03
C ILE A 293 21.87 -0.60 -5.59
N LEU A 294 22.00 -0.48 -6.91
CA LEU A 294 23.20 0.05 -7.55
C LEU A 294 23.45 1.49 -7.11
N LEU A 295 22.40 2.32 -7.04
CA LEU A 295 22.51 3.67 -6.54
C LEU A 295 22.97 3.71 -5.06
N ILE A 296 22.42 2.83 -4.21
CA ILE A 296 22.85 2.70 -2.82
C ILE A 296 24.32 2.28 -2.72
N ILE A 297 24.77 1.30 -3.53
CA ILE A 297 26.16 0.84 -3.58
C ILE A 297 27.09 1.98 -3.99
N ILE A 298 26.72 2.74 -5.02
CA ILE A 298 27.50 3.90 -5.49
C ILE A 298 27.61 4.94 -4.37
N ILE A 299 26.51 5.24 -3.68
CA ILE A 299 26.51 6.23 -2.60
C ILE A 299 27.38 5.75 -1.43
N ILE A 300 27.25 4.49 -1.01
CA ILE A 300 28.11 3.90 0.03
C ILE A 300 29.59 3.98 -0.38
N PHE A 301 29.91 3.67 -1.63
CA PHE A 301 31.28 3.73 -2.16
C PHE A 301 31.84 5.16 -2.14
N ILE A 302 31.05 6.16 -2.57
CA ILE A 302 31.44 7.57 -2.51
C ILE A 302 31.72 7.99 -1.06
N PHE A 303 30.84 7.64 -0.12
CA PHE A 303 31.04 7.98 1.29
C PHE A 303 32.25 7.28 1.92
N TYR A 304 32.52 6.03 1.54
CA TYR A 304 33.72 5.33 2.01
C TYR A 304 34.99 6.02 1.50
N LYS A 305 35.03 6.39 0.21
CA LYS A 305 36.17 7.10 -0.40
C LYS A 305 36.37 8.53 0.08
N LEU A 306 35.35 9.19 0.64
CA LEU A 306 35.49 10.53 1.21
C LEU A 306 36.01 10.53 2.65
N LYS A 307 36.08 9.34 3.28
CA LYS A 307 36.51 9.18 4.67
C LYS A 307 37.98 8.76 4.80
N TYR A 308 38.62 8.41 3.69
CA TYR A 308 40.03 7.98 3.57
C TYR A 308 40.68 8.73 2.41
#